data_AF-A0A9D8B4P2-F1
#
_entry.id   AF-A0A9D8B4P2-F1
#
_cell.length_a   1.000
_cell.length_b   1.000
_cell.length_c   1.000
_cell.angle_alpha   90.00
_cell.angle_beta   90.00
_cell.angle_gamma   90.00
#
_symmetry.space_group_name_H-M   'P 1'
#
loop_
_entity.id
_entity.type
_entity.pdbx_description
1 polymer ?
#
loop_
_entity_poly.entity_id
_entity_poly.type
_entity_poly.pdbx_seq_one_letter_code
_entity_poly.pdbx_strand_id
1 'polypeptide(L)'
;MPSPSKTRPVDALFGDDNAPPLPNYIVEPAQPITTVAPPSPDDNPTPAPILPPIDRAPTPPPPPVIDPDIPTPEPILVSHPYRRADDDRFAPLAERIERLYGEVKMDLHDSKVATDFCFGLLKEARQAVEARDYARAEFSIQSVDAKLKRAQRSMKAARGLGVIFLTLWELLMLVVGGALIALTYVVNLTLFGLPVVADLVVLLRAVGWGMIGGVIGGLFNLPWFVQYREYDPAYALNYFLRPFVGALLGAILFLLSQAGIVAGNLVIGDVKVGPIFLYVFAILAGFKQEYVGEFFDGVMRAMFRSKKSSK
;
A
#
# COMPACT_ATOMS: atom_id res chain seq x y z
N MET A 1 3.34 32.59 3.81
CA MET A 1 3.75 31.33 3.17
C MET A 1 3.28 30.19 4.05
N PRO A 2 2.31 29.37 3.63
CA PRO A 2 1.85 28.22 4.41
C PRO A 2 2.95 27.17 4.50
N SER A 3 3.20 26.68 5.71
CA SER A 3 4.15 25.61 5.99
C SER A 3 3.72 24.32 5.27
N PRO A 4 4.62 23.57 4.62
CA PRO A 4 4.26 22.28 4.03
C PRO A 4 3.75 21.35 5.14
N SER A 5 2.50 20.91 5.02
CA SER A 5 1.90 19.95 5.94
C SER A 5 2.72 18.68 5.93
N LYS A 6 3.40 18.40 7.04
CA LYS A 6 4.13 17.16 7.28
C LYS A 6 3.14 16.01 7.20
N THR A 7 3.17 15.27 6.09
CA THR A 7 2.31 14.10 5.82
C THR A 7 2.41 13.12 6.99
N ARG A 8 1.26 12.59 7.42
CA ARG A 8 1.21 11.73 8.60
C ARG A 8 1.73 10.36 8.21
N PRO A 9 2.56 9.72 9.03
CA PRO A 9 3.06 8.36 8.75
C PRO A 9 1.94 7.30 8.67
N VAL A 10 0.71 7.63 9.08
CA VAL A 10 -0.45 6.74 8.93
C VAL A 10 -0.95 6.65 7.48
N ASP A 11 -0.64 7.66 6.65
CA ASP A 11 -1.04 7.69 5.24
C ASP A 11 -0.17 6.73 4.39
N ALA A 12 1.06 6.42 4.82
CA ALA A 12 1.96 5.51 4.12
C ALA A 12 1.55 4.02 4.21
N LEU A 13 0.59 3.68 5.08
CA LEU A 13 0.19 2.29 5.32
C LEU A 13 -1.13 1.90 4.65
N PHE A 14 -1.86 2.87 4.11
CA PHE A 14 -3.10 2.68 3.37
C PHE A 14 -3.21 3.57 2.11
N GLY A 15 -2.26 4.48 1.89
CA GLY A 15 -2.20 5.38 0.74
C GLY A 15 -1.06 4.99 -0.18
N ASP A 16 -1.42 4.28 -1.23
CA ASP A 16 -0.84 4.58 -2.54
C ASP A 16 -1.18 6.06 -2.78
N ASP A 17 -0.20 6.95 -2.93
CA ASP A 17 -0.46 8.38 -3.23
C ASP A 17 -1.18 8.56 -4.59
N ASN A 18 -1.34 7.46 -5.35
CA ASN A 18 -2.13 7.33 -6.57
C ASN A 18 -3.43 6.50 -6.42
N ALA A 19 -3.77 6.02 -5.22
CA ALA A 19 -5.12 5.50 -5.02
C ALA A 19 -6.09 6.67 -5.24
N PRO A 20 -7.08 6.55 -6.15
CA PRO A 20 -8.10 7.58 -6.28
C PRO A 20 -8.67 7.84 -4.89
N PRO A 21 -8.88 9.11 -4.49
CA PRO A 21 -9.42 9.43 -3.19
C PRO A 21 -10.63 8.52 -2.99
N LEU A 22 -10.60 7.69 -1.93
CA LEU A 22 -11.72 6.82 -1.61
C LEU A 22 -12.96 7.71 -1.71
N PRO A 23 -13.94 7.36 -2.57
CA PRO A 23 -15.12 8.18 -2.75
C PRO A 23 -15.64 8.48 -1.36
N ASN A 24 -15.86 9.76 -1.08
CA ASN A 24 -16.31 10.24 0.21
C ASN A 24 -17.56 9.43 0.56
N TYR A 25 -17.41 8.36 1.36
CA TYR A 25 -18.50 7.52 1.79
C TYR A 25 -19.23 8.35 2.85
N ILE A 26 -19.97 9.35 2.38
CA ILE A 26 -21.22 9.70 3.01
C ILE A 26 -21.98 8.39 2.99
N VAL A 27 -22.12 7.76 4.15
CA VAL A 27 -23.08 6.68 4.32
C VAL A 27 -24.44 7.33 4.13
N GLU A 28 -24.84 7.46 2.86
CA GLU A 28 -26.16 7.90 2.50
C GLU A 28 -27.10 6.82 3.03
N PRO A 29 -28.00 7.15 3.98
CA PRO A 29 -28.89 6.16 4.56
C PRO A 29 -29.62 5.46 3.43
N ALA A 30 -29.67 4.11 3.49
CA ALA A 30 -30.19 3.26 2.43
C ALA A 30 -31.48 3.85 1.85
N GLN A 31 -31.39 4.37 0.63
CA GLN A 31 -32.57 4.86 -0.08
C GLN A 31 -33.50 3.66 -0.28
N PRO A 32 -34.80 3.77 0.05
CA PRO A 32 -35.74 2.68 -0.15
C PRO A 32 -35.73 2.27 -1.62
N ILE A 33 -35.62 0.96 -1.86
CA ILE A 33 -35.55 0.36 -3.20
C ILE A 33 -36.91 0.54 -3.87
N THR A 34 -37.13 1.68 -4.52
CA THR A 34 -38.28 1.88 -5.40
C THR A 34 -38.02 2.97 -6.43
N THR A 35 -37.03 2.77 -7.30
CA THR A 35 -36.97 3.52 -8.58
C THR A 35 -36.66 2.55 -9.70
N VAL A 36 -37.72 2.02 -10.32
CA VAL A 36 -37.66 1.34 -11.61
C VAL A 36 -37.42 2.43 -12.66
N ALA A 37 -36.24 2.44 -13.28
CA ALA A 37 -35.96 3.31 -14.42
C ALA A 37 -36.77 2.84 -15.65
N PRO A 38 -37.37 3.74 -16.44
CA PRO A 38 -38.01 3.38 -17.70
C PRO A 38 -36.97 2.90 -18.75
N PRO A 39 -37.33 1.97 -19.64
CA PRO A 39 -36.42 1.44 -20.66
C PRO A 39 -36.03 2.53 -21.69
N SER A 40 -34.75 2.57 -22.06
CA SER A 40 -34.24 3.43 -23.14
C SER A 40 -34.69 2.92 -24.52
N PRO A 41 -34.97 3.79 -25.52
CA PRO A 41 -35.60 3.38 -26.78
C PRO A 41 -34.66 2.87 -27.88
N ASP A 42 -33.34 2.82 -27.69
CA ASP A 42 -32.39 2.62 -28.78
C ASP A 42 -31.45 1.43 -28.56
N ASP A 43 -31.97 0.20 -28.59
CA ASP A 43 -31.13 -0.99 -28.79
C ASP A 43 -31.71 -1.89 -29.88
N ASN A 44 -31.12 -1.78 -31.06
CA ASN A 44 -31.34 -2.63 -32.22
C ASN A 44 -30.62 -3.98 -31.96
N PRO A 45 -31.29 -5.15 -32.02
CA PRO A 45 -30.70 -6.40 -31.57
C PRO A 45 -29.66 -6.94 -32.57
N THR A 46 -28.42 -7.08 -32.10
CA THR A 46 -27.42 -7.95 -32.72
C THR A 46 -27.78 -9.42 -32.41
N PRO A 47 -27.72 -10.37 -33.36
CA PRO A 47 -28.08 -11.76 -33.09
C PRO A 47 -27.03 -12.42 -32.16
N ALA A 48 -27.48 -12.84 -30.97
CA ALA A 48 -26.66 -13.57 -30.02
C ALA A 48 -26.48 -15.05 -30.43
N PRO A 49 -25.36 -15.71 -30.05
CA PRO A 49 -25.14 -17.13 -30.28
C PRO A 49 -26.09 -17.99 -29.43
N ILE A 50 -26.62 -19.05 -30.05
CA ILE A 50 -27.51 -20.03 -29.43
C ILE A 50 -26.74 -20.82 -28.36
N LEU A 51 -27.11 -20.65 -27.09
CA LEU A 51 -26.70 -21.52 -25.98
C LEU A 51 -27.75 -22.63 -25.77
N PRO A 52 -27.33 -23.85 -25.35
CA PRO A 52 -28.23 -24.97 -25.08
C PRO A 52 -29.09 -24.75 -23.81
N PRO A 53 -30.19 -25.51 -23.64
CA PRO A 53 -31.24 -25.22 -22.66
C PRO A 53 -30.78 -25.50 -21.23
N ILE A 54 -30.90 -24.50 -20.36
CA ILE A 54 -30.76 -24.66 -18.90
C ILE A 54 -32.12 -25.07 -18.34
N ASP A 55 -32.12 -26.18 -17.60
CA ASP A 55 -33.27 -26.72 -16.88
C ASP A 55 -33.92 -25.68 -15.96
N ARG A 56 -35.25 -25.62 -16.02
CA ARG A 56 -36.10 -24.67 -15.31
C ARG A 56 -36.04 -24.92 -13.79
N ALA A 57 -35.58 -23.92 -13.04
CA ALA A 57 -35.82 -23.83 -11.60
C ALA A 57 -37.31 -23.54 -11.30
N PRO A 58 -37.85 -24.02 -10.17
CA PRO A 58 -39.25 -23.82 -9.81
C PRO A 58 -39.52 -22.35 -9.41
N THR A 59 -40.68 -21.85 -9.84
CA THR A 59 -41.22 -20.51 -9.56
C THR A 59 -41.39 -20.23 -8.06
N PRO A 60 -41.04 -19.03 -7.57
CA PRO A 60 -41.30 -18.62 -6.20
C PRO A 60 -42.80 -18.29 -5.97
N PRO A 61 -43.33 -18.51 -4.75
CA PRO A 61 -44.72 -18.21 -4.41
C PRO A 61 -45.00 -16.70 -4.33
N PRO A 62 -46.25 -16.27 -4.57
CA PRO A 62 -46.63 -14.86 -4.56
C PRO A 62 -46.54 -14.23 -3.15
N PRO A 63 -46.19 -12.94 -3.05
CA PRO A 63 -46.06 -12.24 -1.76
C PRO A 63 -47.43 -12.00 -1.09
N PRO A 64 -47.46 -11.96 0.26
CA PRO A 64 -48.68 -11.72 1.02
C PRO A 64 -49.16 -10.27 0.87
N VAL A 65 -50.47 -10.11 0.63
CA VAL A 65 -51.19 -8.84 0.66
C VAL A 65 -51.28 -8.37 2.10
N ILE A 66 -50.76 -7.17 2.38
CA ILE A 66 -50.86 -6.50 3.69
C ILE A 66 -52.01 -5.49 3.59
N ASP A 67 -53.07 -5.71 4.37
CA ASP A 67 -54.19 -4.77 4.54
C ASP A 67 -53.72 -3.50 5.27
N PRO A 68 -54.12 -2.29 4.83
CA PRO A 68 -53.81 -1.05 5.51
C PRO A 68 -54.94 -0.71 6.49
N ASP A 69 -54.89 -1.27 7.69
CA ASP A 69 -55.67 -0.77 8.82
C ASP A 69 -54.68 -0.26 9.88
N ILE A 70 -54.27 1.00 9.71
CA ILE A 70 -53.39 1.71 10.64
C ILE A 70 -54.29 2.47 11.63
N PRO A 71 -54.45 2.00 12.88
CA PRO A 71 -55.10 2.80 13.91
C PRO A 71 -54.26 4.03 14.23
N THR A 72 -54.93 5.18 14.25
CA THR A 72 -54.44 6.50 14.67
C THR A 72 -53.60 6.39 15.96
N PRO A 73 -52.36 6.92 16.02
CA PRO A 73 -51.55 6.83 17.22
C PRO A 73 -52.12 7.76 18.30
N GLU A 74 -52.50 7.18 19.44
CA GLU A 74 -52.72 7.94 20.66
C GLU A 74 -51.43 8.68 21.06
N PRO A 75 -51.52 9.91 21.58
CA PRO A 75 -50.35 10.65 22.05
C PRO A 75 -49.76 9.96 23.28
N ILE A 76 -48.69 9.20 23.06
CA ILE A 76 -47.89 8.59 24.11
C ILE A 76 -47.31 9.71 24.97
N LEU A 77 -47.83 9.84 26.18
CA LEU A 77 -47.35 10.75 27.21
C LEU A 77 -46.05 10.16 27.78
N VAL A 78 -44.92 10.48 27.12
CA VAL A 78 -43.57 10.06 27.54
C VAL A 78 -43.17 10.82 28.80
N SER A 79 -43.65 10.36 29.96
CA SER A 79 -42.98 10.66 31.23
C SER A 79 -41.54 10.16 31.13
N HIS A 80 -40.56 10.95 31.61
CA HIS A 80 -39.13 10.79 31.37
C HIS A 80 -38.43 9.92 32.44
N PRO A 81 -38.19 8.61 32.22
CA PRO A 81 -37.18 7.82 32.92
C PRO A 81 -35.82 7.79 32.19
N TYR A 82 -35.71 8.37 30.99
CA TYR A 82 -34.54 8.23 30.10
C TYR A 82 -33.22 8.75 30.67
N ARG A 83 -33.25 9.72 31.60
CA ARG A 83 -32.05 10.41 32.09
C ARG A 83 -31.14 9.53 32.95
N ARG A 84 -31.66 8.47 33.59
CA ARG A 84 -30.83 7.55 34.40
C ARG A 84 -30.13 6.48 33.57
N ALA A 85 -30.76 5.99 32.51
CA ALA A 85 -30.20 4.93 31.67
C ALA A 85 -29.01 5.42 30.82
N ASP A 86 -28.94 6.72 30.53
CA ASP A 86 -27.84 7.31 29.77
C ASP A 86 -26.55 7.43 30.59
N ASP A 87 -26.64 7.68 31.90
CA ASP A 87 -25.47 7.80 32.77
C ASP A 87 -24.72 6.48 32.95
N ASP A 88 -25.43 5.35 32.99
CA ASP A 88 -24.84 4.02 33.17
C ASP A 88 -23.98 3.56 31.97
N ARG A 89 -24.21 4.11 30.76
CA ARG A 89 -23.49 3.69 29.54
C ARG A 89 -22.10 4.32 29.40
N PHE A 90 -21.83 5.44 30.07
CA PHE A 90 -20.53 6.13 30.00
C PHE A 90 -19.51 5.62 31.01
N ALA A 91 -19.97 5.07 32.15
CA ALA A 91 -19.10 4.45 33.15
C ALA A 91 -18.16 3.36 32.55
N PRO A 92 -18.66 2.36 31.79
CA PRO A 92 -17.78 1.35 31.20
C PRO A 92 -16.86 1.91 30.10
N LEU A 93 -17.26 2.99 29.41
CA LEU A 93 -16.39 3.66 28.43
C LEU A 93 -15.21 4.35 29.12
N ALA A 94 -15.46 5.06 30.23
CA ALA A 94 -14.42 5.72 30.99
C ALA A 94 -13.40 4.72 31.54
N GLU A 95 -13.86 3.59 32.09
CA GLU A 95 -12.99 2.50 32.53
C GLU A 95 -12.14 1.93 31.37
N ARG A 96 -12.77 1.72 30.21
CA ARG A 96 -12.07 1.23 29.01
C ARG A 96 -11.03 2.21 28.49
N ILE A 97 -11.29 3.52 28.55
CA ILE A 97 -10.31 4.57 28.19
C ILE A 97 -9.09 4.48 29.10
N GLU A 98 -9.28 4.42 30.43
CA GLU A 98 -8.17 4.34 31.39
C GLU A 98 -7.36 3.05 31.21
N ARG A 99 -8.03 1.91 30.95
CA ARG A 99 -7.35 0.66 30.61
C ARG A 99 -6.49 0.80 29.35
N LEU A 100 -7.03 1.38 28.29
CA LEU A 100 -6.31 1.61 27.03
C LEU A 100 -5.14 2.58 27.21
N TYR A 101 -5.25 3.60 28.08
CA TYR A 101 -4.11 4.44 28.44
C TYR A 101 -2.96 3.63 29.03
N GLY A 102 -3.27 2.70 29.95
CA GLY A 102 -2.30 1.77 30.52
C GLY A 102 -1.67 0.85 29.47
N GLU A 103 -2.49 0.23 28.62
CA GLU A 103 -2.05 -0.66 27.55
C GLU A 103 -1.16 0.07 26.54
N VAL A 104 -1.55 1.27 26.06
CA VAL A 104 -0.74 2.08 25.14
C VAL A 104 0.59 2.45 25.78
N LYS A 105 0.60 2.85 27.05
CA LYS A 105 1.83 3.21 27.76
C LYS A 105 2.79 2.01 27.90
N MET A 106 2.27 0.81 28.15
CA MET A 106 3.11 -0.37 28.31
C MET A 106 3.53 -0.98 26.99
N ASP A 107 2.59 -1.18 26.09
CA ASP A 107 2.86 -1.88 24.86
C ASP A 107 3.58 -0.98 23.86
N LEU A 108 3.22 0.30 23.72
CA LEU A 108 3.70 1.20 22.65
C LEU A 108 4.90 2.09 23.02
N HIS A 109 5.49 1.93 24.22
CA HIS A 109 6.55 2.81 24.73
C HIS A 109 7.75 3.02 23.77
N ASP A 110 8.10 2.02 22.96
CA ASP A 110 9.21 2.11 21.99
C ASP A 110 8.93 3.00 20.78
N SER A 111 7.65 3.23 20.44
CA SER A 111 7.25 3.98 19.25
C SER A 111 6.53 5.26 19.64
N LYS A 112 7.28 6.37 19.67
CA LYS A 112 6.75 7.71 20.00
C LYS A 112 5.57 8.09 19.10
N VAL A 113 5.69 7.83 17.80
CA VAL A 113 4.66 8.22 16.81
C VAL A 113 3.35 7.46 17.02
N ALA A 114 3.41 6.14 17.23
CA ALA A 114 2.21 5.35 17.49
C ALA A 114 1.57 5.71 18.84
N THR A 115 2.41 6.00 19.85
CA THR A 115 1.97 6.44 21.18
C THR A 115 1.25 7.79 21.11
N ASP A 116 1.85 8.79 20.46
CA ASP A 116 1.27 10.13 20.29
C ASP A 116 -0.09 10.06 19.57
N PHE A 117 -0.19 9.23 18.52
CA PHE A 117 -1.44 9.00 17.79
C PHE A 117 -2.52 8.40 18.69
N CYS A 118 -2.21 7.34 19.45
CA CYS A 118 -3.18 6.69 20.32
C CYS A 118 -3.61 7.60 21.48
N PHE A 119 -2.70 8.36 22.08
CA PHE A 119 -3.05 9.33 23.12
C PHE A 119 -3.89 10.49 22.59
N GLY A 120 -3.68 10.90 21.33
CA GLY A 120 -4.56 11.85 20.64
C GLY A 120 -6.00 11.35 20.57
N LEU A 121 -6.21 10.12 20.12
CA LEU A 121 -7.54 9.49 20.03
C LEU A 121 -8.16 9.24 21.41
N LEU A 122 -7.37 8.84 22.41
CA LEU A 122 -7.88 8.65 23.78
C LEU A 122 -8.30 9.98 24.43
N LYS A 123 -7.57 11.07 24.16
CA LYS A 123 -7.97 12.41 24.59
C LYS A 123 -9.29 12.82 23.93
N GLU A 124 -9.43 12.56 22.63
CA GLU A 124 -10.69 12.81 21.91
C GLU A 124 -11.84 11.96 22.47
N ALA A 125 -11.60 10.69 22.78
CA ALA A 125 -12.60 9.80 23.39
C ALA A 125 -13.06 10.35 24.75
N ARG A 126 -12.13 10.83 25.59
CA ARG A 126 -12.46 11.44 26.89
C ARG A 126 -13.29 12.72 26.73
N GLN A 127 -12.93 13.57 25.79
CA GLN A 127 -13.70 14.78 25.46
C GLN A 127 -15.11 14.44 24.95
N ALA A 128 -15.24 13.39 24.12
CA ALA A 128 -16.54 12.93 23.64
C ALA A 128 -17.42 12.36 24.78
N VAL A 129 -16.83 11.65 25.75
CA VAL A 129 -17.53 11.20 26.97
C VAL A 129 -18.01 12.40 27.81
N GLU A 130 -17.16 13.42 27.99
CA GLU A 130 -17.54 14.66 28.70
C GLU A 130 -18.66 15.41 27.98
N ALA A 131 -18.64 15.42 26.66
CA ALA A 131 -19.68 16.00 25.80
C ALA A 131 -20.95 15.13 25.67
N ARG A 132 -20.99 13.95 26.30
CA ARG A 132 -22.07 12.95 26.17
C ARG A 132 -22.32 12.47 24.74
N ASP A 133 -21.29 12.50 23.89
CA ASP A 133 -21.31 11.94 22.53
C ASP A 133 -20.78 10.49 22.54
N TYR A 134 -21.70 9.54 22.73
CA TYR A 134 -21.36 8.13 22.83
C TYR A 134 -20.74 7.56 21.55
N ALA A 135 -21.30 7.91 20.38
CA ALA A 135 -20.86 7.36 19.10
C ALA A 135 -19.41 7.75 18.80
N ARG A 136 -19.05 9.01 19.02
CA ARG A 136 -17.69 9.49 18.82
C ARG A 136 -16.71 8.89 19.84
N ALA A 137 -17.12 8.78 21.10
CA ALA A 137 -16.30 8.13 22.13
C ALA A 137 -15.99 6.68 21.76
N GLU A 138 -17.02 5.92 21.37
CA GLU A 138 -16.88 4.52 20.99
C GLU A 138 -16.00 4.34 19.75
N PHE A 139 -16.20 5.14 18.70
CA PHE A 139 -15.38 5.11 17.49
C PHE A 139 -13.89 5.33 17.79
N SER A 140 -13.58 6.34 18.61
CA SER A 140 -12.19 6.64 19.01
C SER A 140 -11.58 5.51 19.82
N ILE A 141 -12.33 4.91 20.76
CA ILE A 141 -11.90 3.75 21.54
C ILE A 141 -11.63 2.54 20.64
N GLN A 142 -12.54 2.23 19.71
CA GLN A 142 -12.38 1.12 18.78
C GLN A 142 -11.18 1.32 17.84
N SER A 143 -10.94 2.56 17.40
CA SER A 143 -9.77 2.91 16.58
C SER A 143 -8.44 2.68 17.31
N VAL A 144 -8.37 3.04 18.59
CA VAL A 144 -7.20 2.77 19.44
C VAL A 144 -7.00 1.28 19.65
N ASP A 145 -8.06 0.54 19.99
CA ASP A 145 -8.01 -0.92 20.18
C ASP A 145 -7.55 -1.64 18.90
N ALA A 146 -8.05 -1.22 17.73
CA ALA A 146 -7.63 -1.76 16.44
C ALA A 146 -6.15 -1.48 16.14
N LYS A 147 -5.68 -0.25 16.37
CA LYS A 147 -4.26 0.12 16.16
C LYS A 147 -3.35 -0.63 17.14
N LEU A 148 -3.75 -0.80 18.40
CA LEU A 148 -2.99 -1.52 19.41
C LEU A 148 -2.86 -3.01 19.07
N LYS A 149 -3.96 -3.67 18.70
CA LYS A 149 -3.96 -5.06 18.23
C LYS A 149 -3.07 -5.24 16.99
N ARG A 150 -3.12 -4.31 16.03
CA ARG A 150 -2.25 -4.34 14.85
C ARG A 150 -0.78 -4.19 15.25
N ALA A 151 -0.46 -3.25 16.13
CA ALA A 151 0.89 -3.01 16.61
C ALA A 151 1.46 -4.22 17.37
N GLN A 152 0.66 -4.89 18.20
CA GLN A 152 1.04 -6.13 18.89
C GLN A 152 1.33 -7.27 17.92
N ARG A 153 0.44 -7.48 16.93
CA ARG A 153 0.65 -8.50 15.87
C ARG A 153 1.93 -8.21 15.08
N SER A 154 2.14 -6.95 14.73
CA SER A 154 3.34 -6.49 14.03
C SER A 154 4.60 -6.77 14.84
N MET A 155 4.62 -6.44 16.14
CA MET A 155 5.76 -6.72 17.03
C MET A 155 6.04 -8.22 17.18
N LYS A 156 4.99 -9.04 17.31
CA LYS A 156 5.14 -10.50 17.38
C LYS A 156 5.71 -11.06 16.07
N ALA A 157 5.26 -10.56 14.93
CA ALA A 157 5.76 -10.94 13.63
C ALA A 157 7.21 -10.45 13.41
N ALA A 158 7.52 -9.24 13.84
CA ALA A 158 8.84 -8.63 13.71
C ALA A 158 9.92 -9.36 14.53
N ARG A 159 9.55 -9.92 15.69
CA ARG A 159 10.41 -10.79 16.50
C ARG A 159 10.47 -12.23 15.98
N GLY A 160 9.67 -12.58 14.98
CA GLY A 160 9.63 -13.91 14.40
C GLY A 160 10.88 -14.23 13.57
N LEU A 161 11.12 -15.51 13.34
CA LEU A 161 12.19 -16.01 12.47
C LEU A 161 12.11 -15.45 11.03
N GLY A 162 10.92 -15.05 10.58
CA GLY A 162 10.71 -14.47 9.25
C GLY A 162 11.56 -13.22 9.00
N VAL A 163 11.64 -12.28 9.94
CA VAL A 163 12.45 -11.06 9.79
C VAL A 163 13.95 -11.36 9.80
N ILE A 164 14.38 -12.32 10.63
CA ILE A 164 15.77 -12.77 10.66
C ILE A 164 16.13 -13.41 9.31
N PHE A 165 15.29 -14.31 8.81
CA PHE A 165 15.48 -14.95 7.51
C PHE A 165 15.52 -13.92 6.38
N LEU A 166 14.61 -12.94 6.37
CA LEU A 166 14.62 -11.85 5.39
C LEU A 166 15.90 -11.03 5.46
N THR A 167 16.35 -10.64 6.65
CA THR A 167 17.61 -9.90 6.80
C THR A 167 18.81 -10.71 6.30
N LEU A 168 18.89 -12.01 6.63
CA LEU A 168 19.96 -12.89 6.14
C LEU A 168 19.89 -13.09 4.63
N TRP A 169 18.68 -13.21 4.07
CA TRP A 169 18.45 -13.28 2.63
C TRP A 169 18.94 -12.02 1.91
N GLU A 170 18.61 -10.84 2.43
CA GLU A 170 19.07 -9.56 1.87
C GLU A 170 20.61 -9.44 1.93
N LEU A 171 21.24 -9.85 3.04
CA LEU A 171 22.70 -9.89 3.16
C LEU A 171 23.33 -10.91 2.19
N LEU A 172 22.70 -12.06 1.98
CA LEU A 172 23.14 -13.04 0.99
C LEU A 172 23.09 -12.43 -0.42
N MET A 173 21.99 -11.75 -0.77
CA MET A 173 21.83 -11.12 -2.08
C MET A 173 22.80 -9.94 -2.27
N LEU A 174 23.17 -9.24 -1.19
CA LEU A 174 24.27 -8.25 -1.23
C LEU A 174 25.58 -8.90 -1.69
N VAL A 175 25.92 -10.06 -1.12
CA VAL A 175 27.13 -10.81 -1.46
C VAL A 175 27.05 -11.32 -2.89
N VAL A 176 25.90 -11.82 -3.34
CA VAL A 176 25.69 -12.27 -4.73
C VAL A 176 25.85 -11.10 -5.71
N GLY A 177 25.24 -9.95 -5.45
CA GLY A 177 25.38 -8.75 -6.28
C GLY A 177 26.82 -8.24 -6.34
N GLY A 178 27.51 -8.22 -5.20
CA GLY A 178 28.93 -7.89 -5.12
C GLY A 178 29.83 -8.89 -5.85
N ALA A 179 29.55 -10.19 -5.74
CA ALA A 179 30.27 -11.25 -6.43
C ALA A 179 30.09 -11.16 -7.95
N LEU A 180 28.88 -10.85 -8.44
CA LEU A 180 28.63 -10.59 -9.86
C LEU A 180 29.51 -9.44 -10.38
N ILE A 181 29.63 -8.34 -9.62
CA ILE A 181 30.51 -7.22 -9.97
C ILE A 181 31.98 -7.65 -9.93
N ALA A 182 32.42 -8.32 -8.86
CA ALA A 182 33.80 -8.76 -8.69
C ALA A 182 34.25 -9.73 -9.80
N LEU A 183 33.36 -10.64 -10.21
CA LEU A 183 33.59 -11.59 -11.31
C LEU A 183 34.01 -10.87 -12.60
N THR A 184 33.46 -9.69 -12.86
CA THR A 184 33.79 -8.90 -14.05
C THR A 184 35.18 -8.26 -14.05
N TYR A 185 35.95 -8.36 -12.96
CA TYR A 185 37.33 -7.92 -12.89
C TYR A 185 38.34 -9.06 -13.09
N VAL A 186 37.87 -10.29 -13.22
CA VAL A 186 38.74 -11.44 -13.54
C VAL A 186 39.21 -11.34 -14.98
N VAL A 187 40.53 -11.31 -15.17
CA VAL A 187 41.15 -11.29 -16.51
C VAL A 187 40.87 -12.60 -17.24
N ASN A 188 40.53 -12.53 -18.53
CA ASN A 188 40.17 -13.68 -19.36
C ASN A 188 38.99 -14.48 -18.79
N LEU A 189 38.01 -13.79 -18.21
CA LEU A 189 36.78 -14.41 -17.76
C LEU A 189 36.13 -15.17 -18.93
N THR A 190 35.96 -16.47 -18.75
CA THR A 190 35.22 -17.34 -19.64
C THR A 190 33.96 -17.81 -18.94
N LEU A 191 32.82 -17.69 -19.61
CA LEU A 191 31.53 -18.17 -19.11
C LEU A 191 31.07 -19.29 -20.05
N PHE A 192 30.85 -20.48 -19.51
CA PHE A 192 30.53 -21.68 -20.30
C PHE A 192 31.56 -21.99 -21.42
N GLY A 193 32.84 -21.69 -21.17
CA GLY A 193 33.92 -21.90 -22.14
C GLY A 193 34.03 -20.82 -23.23
N LEU A 194 33.19 -19.78 -23.21
CA LEU A 194 33.24 -18.67 -24.15
C LEU A 194 33.83 -17.41 -23.51
N PRO A 195 34.68 -16.64 -24.21
CA PRO A 195 35.19 -15.38 -23.70
C PRO A 195 34.05 -14.38 -23.52
N VAL A 196 34.01 -13.75 -22.35
CA VAL A 196 32.98 -12.75 -22.04
C VAL A 196 33.25 -11.47 -22.83
N VAL A 197 32.29 -11.06 -23.65
CA VAL A 197 32.35 -9.79 -24.40
C VAL A 197 32.17 -8.58 -23.48
N ALA A 198 32.71 -7.44 -23.87
CA ALA A 198 32.67 -6.21 -23.06
C ALA A 198 31.24 -5.78 -22.69
N ASP A 199 30.27 -5.95 -23.60
CA ASP A 199 28.87 -5.62 -23.32
C ASP A 199 28.26 -6.48 -22.22
N LEU A 200 28.62 -7.77 -22.17
CA LEU A 200 28.18 -8.67 -21.11
C LEU A 200 28.80 -8.28 -19.76
N VAL A 201 30.04 -7.79 -19.74
CA VAL A 201 30.65 -7.21 -18.53
C VAL A 201 29.84 -6.01 -18.02
N VAL A 202 29.47 -5.08 -18.91
CA VAL A 202 28.69 -3.89 -18.53
C VAL A 202 27.29 -4.29 -18.04
N LEU A 203 26.64 -5.24 -18.71
CA LEU A 203 25.35 -5.80 -18.29
C LEU A 203 25.45 -6.42 -16.89
N LEU A 204 26.40 -7.31 -16.64
CA LEU A 204 26.58 -7.97 -15.34
C LEU A 204 26.84 -6.97 -14.22
N ARG A 205 27.62 -5.90 -14.49
CA ARG A 205 27.82 -4.81 -13.53
C ARG A 205 26.53 -4.04 -13.26
N ALA A 206 25.77 -3.67 -14.29
CA ALA A 206 24.50 -2.97 -14.13
C ALA A 206 23.48 -3.80 -13.34
N VAL A 207 23.38 -5.10 -13.63
CA VAL A 207 22.56 -6.07 -12.88
C VAL A 207 23.01 -6.17 -11.43
N GLY A 208 24.32 -6.31 -11.18
CA GLY A 208 24.87 -6.39 -9.83
C GLY A 208 24.61 -5.12 -9.01
N TRP A 209 24.83 -3.94 -9.59
CA TRP A 209 24.53 -2.66 -8.94
C TRP A 209 23.03 -2.45 -8.70
N GLY A 210 22.18 -2.87 -9.64
CA GLY A 210 20.73 -2.87 -9.47
C GLY A 210 20.27 -3.79 -8.34
N MET A 211 20.84 -5.00 -8.25
CA MET A 211 20.58 -5.94 -7.15
C MET A 211 20.96 -5.34 -5.79
N ILE A 212 22.15 -4.74 -5.69
CA ILE A 212 22.60 -4.04 -4.47
C ILE A 212 21.64 -2.91 -4.10
N GLY A 213 21.15 -2.14 -5.08
CA GLY A 213 20.13 -1.12 -4.87
C GLY A 213 18.85 -1.71 -4.25
N GLY A 214 18.36 -2.81 -4.80
CA GLY A 214 17.20 -3.56 -4.28
C GLY A 214 17.38 -3.99 -2.82
N VAL A 215 18.55 -4.53 -2.51
CA VAL A 215 18.93 -4.95 -1.14
C VAL A 215 18.95 -3.77 -0.18
N ILE A 216 19.59 -2.66 -0.56
CA ILE A 216 19.61 -1.44 0.27
C ILE A 216 18.17 -0.95 0.52
N GLY A 217 17.30 -1.00 -0.49
CA GLY A 217 15.90 -0.64 -0.35
C GLY A 217 15.17 -1.53 0.65
N GLY A 218 15.38 -2.85 0.57
CA GLY A 218 14.82 -3.82 1.52
C GLY A 218 15.29 -3.58 2.95
N LEU A 219 16.61 -3.47 3.15
CA LEU A 219 17.24 -3.24 4.45
C LEU A 219 16.94 -1.86 5.05
N PHE A 220 16.68 -0.85 4.22
CA PHE A 220 16.29 0.48 4.69
C PHE A 220 14.82 0.50 5.16
N ASN A 221 13.92 -0.13 4.39
CA ASN A 221 12.49 -0.11 4.67
C ASN A 221 12.08 -1.06 5.81
N LEU A 222 12.72 -2.22 5.94
CA LEU A 222 12.37 -3.21 6.97
C LEU A 222 12.44 -2.66 8.42
N PRO A 223 13.55 -2.06 8.90
CA PRO A 223 13.62 -1.49 10.24
C PRO A 223 12.66 -0.31 10.43
N TRP A 224 12.40 0.46 9.38
CA TRP A 224 11.41 1.53 9.40
C TRP A 224 10.02 0.96 9.76
N PHE A 225 9.51 -0.02 9.01
CA PHE A 225 8.20 -0.61 9.31
C PHE A 225 8.13 -1.31 10.67
N VAL A 226 9.23 -1.90 11.14
CA VAL A 226 9.31 -2.48 12.49
C VAL A 226 9.22 -1.39 13.56
N GLN A 227 9.94 -0.28 13.40
CA GLN A 227 9.91 0.85 14.34
C GLN A 227 8.53 1.52 14.43
N TYR A 228 7.81 1.60 13.31
CA TYR A 228 6.45 2.14 13.28
C TYR A 228 5.37 1.12 13.68
N ARG A 229 5.74 -0.14 13.92
CA ARG A 229 4.83 -1.26 14.27
C ARG A 229 3.79 -1.54 13.20
N GLU A 230 4.28 -1.44 11.98
CA GLU A 230 3.50 -1.53 10.76
C GLU A 230 4.00 -2.66 9.86
N TYR A 231 4.98 -3.43 10.33
CA TYR A 231 5.40 -4.66 9.71
C TYR A 231 4.25 -5.67 9.63
N ASP A 232 4.01 -6.19 8.44
CA ASP A 232 3.02 -7.22 8.15
C ASP A 232 3.71 -8.35 7.36
N PRO A 233 3.69 -9.61 7.87
CA PRO A 233 4.32 -10.74 7.21
C PRO A 233 3.73 -11.07 5.84
N ALA A 234 2.51 -10.60 5.51
CA ALA A 234 1.96 -10.75 4.17
C ALA A 234 2.84 -10.10 3.10
N TYR A 235 3.60 -9.06 3.45
CA TYR A 235 4.55 -8.39 2.56
C TYR A 235 5.94 -9.02 2.54
N ALA A 236 6.18 -10.12 3.24
CA ALA A 236 7.48 -10.81 3.25
C ALA A 236 7.96 -11.16 1.84
N LEU A 237 7.05 -11.58 0.95
CA LEU A 237 7.38 -11.88 -0.45
C LEU A 237 7.84 -10.63 -1.21
N ASN A 238 7.28 -9.46 -0.92
CA ASN A 238 7.72 -8.21 -1.54
C ASN A 238 9.16 -7.89 -1.17
N TYR A 239 9.55 -8.03 0.11
CA TYR A 239 10.95 -7.86 0.52
C TYR A 239 11.86 -8.90 -0.14
N PHE A 240 11.45 -10.17 -0.15
CA PHE A 240 12.21 -11.24 -0.78
C PHE A 240 12.52 -10.97 -2.27
N LEU A 241 11.57 -10.38 -2.99
CA LEU A 241 11.69 -10.11 -4.42
C LEU A 241 12.50 -8.85 -4.77
N ARG A 242 12.72 -7.93 -3.82
CA ARG A 242 13.39 -6.64 -4.08
C ARG A 242 14.75 -6.77 -4.78
N PRO A 243 15.67 -7.68 -4.39
CA PRO A 243 16.95 -7.82 -5.09
C PRO A 243 16.79 -8.25 -6.55
N PHE A 244 15.82 -9.11 -6.85
CA PHE A 244 15.54 -9.57 -8.21
C PHE A 244 14.93 -8.46 -9.07
N VAL A 245 14.00 -7.67 -8.50
CA VAL A 245 13.46 -6.50 -9.19
C VAL A 245 14.58 -5.49 -9.47
N GLY A 246 15.46 -5.24 -8.50
CA GLY A 246 16.62 -4.38 -8.69
C GLY A 246 17.56 -4.87 -9.80
N ALA A 247 17.85 -6.18 -9.82
CA ALA A 247 18.63 -6.82 -10.88
C ALA A 247 17.99 -6.64 -12.27
N LEU A 248 16.68 -6.84 -12.37
CA LEU A 248 15.90 -6.64 -13.60
C LEU A 248 15.96 -5.18 -14.06
N LEU A 249 15.80 -4.21 -13.14
CA LEU A 249 15.91 -2.79 -13.45
C LEU A 249 17.32 -2.42 -13.96
N GLY A 250 18.37 -2.98 -13.37
CA GLY A 250 19.74 -2.84 -13.87
C GLY A 250 19.90 -3.36 -15.31
N ALA A 251 19.30 -4.51 -15.62
CA ALA A 251 19.30 -5.06 -16.98
C ALA A 251 18.52 -4.17 -17.96
N ILE A 252 17.36 -3.66 -17.57
CA ILE A 252 16.55 -2.76 -18.41
C ILE A 252 17.30 -1.46 -18.68
N LEU A 253 17.93 -0.86 -17.68
CA LEU A 253 18.74 0.36 -17.85
C LEU A 253 19.91 0.14 -18.81
N PHE A 254 20.54 -1.04 -18.77
CA PHE A 254 21.57 -1.40 -19.75
C PHE A 254 20.99 -1.42 -21.18
N LEU A 255 19.84 -2.05 -21.39
CA LEU A 255 19.19 -2.09 -22.72
C LEU A 255 18.80 -0.68 -23.20
N LEU A 256 18.27 0.16 -22.32
CA LEU A 256 17.95 1.55 -22.64
C LEU A 256 19.21 2.36 -22.97
N SER A 257 20.34 2.07 -22.33
CA SER A 257 21.62 2.67 -22.68
C SER A 257 22.10 2.22 -24.07
N GLN A 258 21.93 0.95 -24.43
CA GLN A 258 22.28 0.45 -25.77
C GLN A 258 21.39 1.06 -26.86
N ALA A 259 20.13 1.35 -26.52
CA ALA A 259 19.21 2.09 -27.39
C ALA A 259 19.50 3.61 -27.47
N GLY A 260 20.48 4.13 -26.72
CA GLY A 260 20.81 5.55 -26.70
C GLY A 260 19.81 6.44 -25.94
N ILE A 261 18.87 5.83 -25.20
CA ILE A 261 17.85 6.55 -24.41
C ILE A 261 18.44 7.02 -23.09
N VAL A 262 19.26 6.17 -22.46
CA VAL A 262 19.92 6.46 -21.19
C VAL A 262 21.40 6.72 -21.42
N ALA A 263 21.91 7.69 -20.68
CA ALA A 263 23.29 8.12 -20.63
C ALA A 263 24.25 7.05 -20.05
N GLY A 264 24.41 5.89 -20.70
CA GLY A 264 25.33 4.85 -20.24
C GLY A 264 26.67 4.81 -20.95
N ASN A 265 26.82 5.44 -22.13
CA ASN A 265 28.10 5.61 -22.82
C ASN A 265 28.15 7.01 -23.47
N LEU A 266 28.22 8.07 -22.67
CA LEU A 266 28.44 9.41 -23.24
C LEU A 266 29.91 9.60 -23.57
N VAL A 267 30.16 9.91 -24.83
CA VAL A 267 31.38 10.55 -25.28
C VAL A 267 31.16 12.06 -25.15
N ILE A 268 31.70 12.68 -24.09
CA ILE A 268 31.64 14.14 -23.92
C ILE A 268 32.97 14.70 -24.44
N GLY A 269 32.95 15.20 -25.69
CA GLY A 269 34.16 15.63 -26.38
C GLY A 269 35.06 14.42 -26.70
N ASP A 270 36.34 14.47 -26.29
CA ASP A 270 37.31 13.38 -26.51
C ASP A 270 37.45 12.46 -25.28
N VAL A 271 36.72 12.75 -24.20
CA VAL A 271 36.73 11.96 -22.97
C VAL A 271 35.63 10.90 -23.04
N LYS A 272 36.04 9.63 -23.18
CA LYS A 272 35.15 8.48 -23.00
C LYS A 272 34.82 8.34 -21.52
N VAL A 273 33.72 8.94 -21.10
CA VAL A 273 33.18 8.68 -19.77
C VAL A 273 32.60 7.27 -19.79
N GLY A 274 33.25 6.35 -19.07
CA GLY A 274 32.81 4.97 -19.01
C GLY A 274 31.39 4.83 -18.41
N PRO A 275 30.85 3.61 -18.36
CA PRO A 275 29.47 3.31 -17.94
C PRO A 275 29.18 3.52 -16.44
N ILE A 276 29.92 4.41 -15.78
CA ILE A 276 29.80 4.70 -14.34
C ILE A 276 28.41 5.26 -14.02
N PHE A 277 27.89 6.16 -14.86
CA PHE A 277 26.54 6.73 -14.66
C PHE A 277 25.45 5.66 -14.71
N LEU A 278 25.58 4.69 -15.62
CA LEU A 278 24.66 3.55 -15.70
C LEU A 278 24.59 2.80 -14.36
N TYR A 279 25.73 2.58 -13.71
CA TYR A 279 25.79 1.87 -12.43
C TYR A 279 25.15 2.66 -11.29
N VAL A 280 25.37 3.99 -11.26
CA VAL A 280 24.73 4.89 -10.29
C VAL A 280 23.21 4.92 -10.49
N PHE A 281 22.73 4.96 -11.74
CA PHE A 281 21.30 4.85 -12.01
C PHE A 281 20.74 3.47 -11.68
N ALA A 282 21.49 2.40 -11.91
CA ALA A 282 21.07 1.04 -11.57
C ALA A 282 20.86 0.88 -10.06
N ILE A 283 21.82 1.34 -9.22
CA ILE A 283 21.65 1.28 -7.76
C ILE A 283 20.49 2.14 -7.28
N LEU A 284 20.30 3.35 -7.84
CA LEU A 284 19.20 4.24 -7.49
C LEU A 284 17.83 3.66 -7.88
N ALA A 285 17.71 3.13 -9.11
CA ALA A 285 16.50 2.48 -9.58
C ALA A 285 16.17 1.23 -8.75
N GLY A 286 17.19 0.44 -8.39
CA GLY A 286 17.04 -0.68 -7.48
C GLY A 286 16.58 -0.27 -6.09
N PHE A 287 17.06 0.87 -5.56
CA PHE A 287 16.71 1.38 -4.23
C PHE A 287 15.29 1.94 -4.16
N LYS A 288 14.86 2.69 -5.20
CA LYS A 288 13.59 3.42 -5.27
C LYS A 288 12.62 2.81 -6.28
N GLN A 289 12.36 1.51 -6.15
CA GLN A 289 11.54 0.75 -7.10
C GLN A 289 10.12 1.33 -7.27
N GLU A 290 9.57 1.95 -6.22
CA GLU A 290 8.23 2.55 -6.24
C GLU A 290 8.12 3.71 -7.26
N TYR A 291 9.19 4.49 -7.44
CA TYR A 291 9.22 5.63 -8.38
C TYR A 291 9.55 5.22 -9.81
N VAL A 292 10.05 4.01 -9.99
CA VAL A 292 10.49 3.53 -11.30
C VAL A 292 9.30 3.30 -12.23
N GLY A 293 8.15 2.87 -11.70
CA GLY A 293 6.91 2.77 -12.48
C GLY A 293 6.49 4.11 -13.07
N GLU A 294 6.50 5.18 -12.28
CA GLU A 294 6.16 6.53 -12.73
C GLU A 294 7.15 7.04 -13.79
N PHE A 295 8.44 6.74 -13.61
CA PHE A 295 9.46 7.06 -14.61
C PHE A 295 9.22 6.32 -15.93
N PHE A 296 8.96 5.01 -15.89
CA PHE A 296 8.66 4.22 -17.09
C PHE A 296 7.39 4.72 -17.79
N ASP A 297 6.34 5.03 -17.04
CA ASP A 297 5.13 5.64 -17.59
C ASP A 297 5.45 6.97 -18.29
N GLY A 298 6.31 7.79 -17.69
CA GLY A 298 6.80 9.02 -18.30
C GLY A 298 7.54 8.79 -19.62
N VAL A 299 8.47 7.82 -19.65
CA VAL A 299 9.25 7.46 -20.84
C VAL A 299 8.36 6.88 -21.94
N MET A 300 7.46 5.95 -21.59
CA MET A 300 6.50 5.35 -22.52
C MET A 300 5.60 6.42 -23.12
N ARG A 301 5.05 7.32 -22.29
CA ARG A 301 4.27 8.46 -22.78
C ARG A 301 5.09 9.34 -23.71
N ALA A 302 6.36 9.63 -23.40
CA ALA A 302 7.21 10.44 -24.27
C ALA A 302 7.45 9.78 -25.64
N MET A 303 7.72 8.47 -25.67
CA MET A 303 7.92 7.72 -26.92
C MET A 303 6.64 7.62 -27.76
N PHE A 304 5.50 7.31 -27.14
CA PHE A 304 4.23 7.08 -27.86
C PHE A 304 3.41 8.34 -28.12
N ARG A 305 3.70 9.47 -27.48
CA ARG A 305 3.02 10.76 -27.73
C ARG A 305 3.47 11.44 -29.03
N SER A 306 4.47 10.89 -29.73
CA SER A 306 4.94 11.37 -31.03
C SER A 306 4.06 10.87 -32.20
N LYS A 307 2.79 11.32 -32.31
CA LYS A 307 2.01 11.41 -33.59
C LYS A 307 0.54 11.87 -33.45
N LYS A 308 0.25 13.01 -32.82
CA LYS A 308 -1.08 13.66 -32.95
C LYS A 308 -0.98 15.19 -32.93
N SER A 309 -0.29 15.77 -33.90
CA SER A 309 -0.51 17.17 -34.31
C SER A 309 0.10 17.43 -35.68
N SER A 310 -0.64 17.08 -36.73
CA SER A 310 -0.55 17.71 -38.05
C SER A 310 -1.80 17.33 -38.82
N LYS A 311 -2.84 18.15 -38.65
CA LYS A 311 -3.91 18.38 -39.62
C LYS A 311 -4.30 19.85 -39.50
#